data_AF-A0AAV9NNZ2-F1
#
_entry.id   AF-A0AAV9NNZ2-F1
#
_cell.length_a   1.000
_cell.length_b   1.000
_cell.length_c   1.000
_cell.angle_alpha   90.00
_cell.angle_beta   90.00
_cell.angle_gamma   90.00
#
_symmetry.space_group_name_H-M   'P 1'
#
loop_
_entity.id
_entity.type
_entity.pdbx_description
1 polymer ?
#
loop_
_entity_poly.entity_id
_entity_poly.type
_entity_poly.pdbx_seq_one_letter_code
_entity_poly.pdbx_strand_id
1 'polypeptide(L)'
;MSTPLLSSSSAPTLPPLASVPLFLLKTESQPHDSYLDHFSALQLPKTPGHPSHAHTQDASFSSDTAASSATPSFHPLFVPVLEHHPNIRNLDWLQDRLRSEELGQKYGGMIFTSQRAVEAWTEVVKRMKGQSETSEVDTDTFSKHVTGVSRPIQDHETPTKSHPTTTQQLSFDDPQGLVDGDFVFPLYSVGPATSRALNTLVVEISGQDPSSPFSRLRPSVLGEHTGNGANLAQYILSHYNSLHSRRLYTFYDAPRLPITPLIGPPGGERFDKEDKKLRKKALLFLVGEQRRDIIPRTLTDQEGKLAPNERIDVDEVEVYVTGIMESFQDDFSSHIDQVRQAGHSLAVVVVFSPQGCEAMLRALRYINEEGHLTALGKGRWQNTSPSMSGSDGKRQLSVVIATIGPTTRDHLKDQFGFDADVCASKPTPQGVSDGVLAFLHEKNLI
;
A
#
# COMPACT_ATOMS: atom_id res chain seq x y z
N MET A 1 6.70 -4.27 24.98
CA MET A 1 6.44 -2.81 25.02
C MET A 1 5.43 -2.49 23.95
N SER A 2 4.25 -2.02 24.36
CA SER A 2 3.10 -1.78 23.49
C SER A 2 3.41 -0.72 22.44
N THR A 3 3.33 -1.09 21.16
CA THR A 3 3.29 -0.15 20.04
C THR A 3 2.02 0.70 20.13
N PRO A 4 2.10 2.03 19.92
CA PRO A 4 0.93 2.89 20.02
C PRO A 4 0.01 2.61 18.83
N LEU A 5 -1.23 2.22 19.14
CA LEU A 5 -2.36 2.31 18.21
C LEU A 5 -2.50 3.78 17.81
N LEU A 6 -2.10 4.13 16.59
CA LEU A 6 -2.57 5.33 15.91
C LEU A 6 -4.04 5.09 15.52
N SER A 7 -4.91 5.16 16.53
CA SER A 7 -6.35 5.25 16.40
C SER A 7 -6.77 6.62 16.96
N SER A 8 -6.51 7.67 16.21
CA SER A 8 -7.24 8.93 16.37
C SER A 8 -8.33 8.98 15.30
N SER A 9 -9.35 8.14 15.43
CA SER A 9 -10.67 8.45 14.86
C SER A 9 -11.25 9.58 15.71
N SER A 10 -10.77 10.81 15.50
CA SER A 10 -11.55 11.98 15.88
C SER A 10 -12.83 11.90 15.07
N ALA A 11 -13.99 11.86 15.75
CA ALA A 11 -15.28 11.95 15.07
C ALA A 11 -15.22 13.13 14.08
N PRO A 12 -15.60 12.93 12.81
CA PRO A 12 -15.48 13.98 11.81
C PRO A 12 -16.27 15.19 12.29
N THR A 13 -15.56 16.31 12.48
CA THR A 13 -16.19 17.58 12.85
C THR A 13 -17.16 17.94 11.72
N LEU A 14 -18.44 18.08 12.04
CA LEU A 14 -19.47 18.45 11.07
C LEU A 14 -19.03 19.70 10.27
N PRO A 15 -19.12 19.68 8.93
CA PRO A 15 -18.76 20.83 8.11
C PRO A 15 -19.59 22.06 8.51
N PRO A 16 -18.96 23.25 8.65
CA PRO A 16 -19.68 24.49 8.90
C PRO A 16 -20.77 24.71 7.85
N LEU A 17 -21.94 25.22 8.25
CA LEU A 17 -23.09 25.40 7.34
C LEU A 17 -22.80 26.37 6.16
N ALA A 18 -21.78 27.22 6.31
CA ALA A 18 -21.32 28.11 5.24
C ALA A 18 -20.43 27.42 4.19
N SER A 19 -20.04 26.17 4.42
CA SER A 19 -19.20 25.37 3.52
C SER A 19 -19.99 24.29 2.81
N VAL A 20 -19.53 23.88 1.63
CA VAL A 20 -20.09 22.76 0.87
C VAL A 20 -19.32 21.48 1.25
N PRO A 21 -19.97 20.48 1.87
CA PRO A 21 -19.35 19.19 2.14
C PRO A 21 -18.90 18.52 0.83
N LEU A 22 -17.64 18.09 0.78
CA LEU A 22 -17.03 17.43 -0.37
C LEU A 22 -16.50 16.06 0.05
N PHE A 23 -17.27 15.01 -0.22
CA PHE A 23 -16.87 13.64 0.07
C PHE A 23 -15.91 13.12 -0.99
N LEU A 24 -14.69 12.81 -0.57
CA LEU A 24 -13.67 12.17 -1.39
C LEU A 24 -13.70 10.67 -1.11
N LEU A 25 -14.24 9.88 -2.03
CA LEU A 25 -14.38 8.42 -1.88
C LEU A 25 -13.06 7.70 -2.16
N LYS A 26 -12.07 7.97 -1.31
CA LYS A 26 -10.75 7.35 -1.30
C LYS A 26 -10.14 7.47 0.09
N THR A 27 -9.11 6.68 0.35
CA THR A 27 -8.22 6.89 1.51
C THR A 27 -7.39 8.15 1.30
N GLU A 28 -7.23 8.94 2.35
CA GLU A 28 -6.32 10.09 2.37
C GLU A 28 -4.88 9.64 2.12
N SER A 29 -4.19 10.31 1.19
CA SER A 29 -2.79 10.07 0.91
C SER A 29 -1.91 10.70 1.99
N GLN A 30 -0.92 9.96 2.49
CA GLN A 30 0.03 10.45 3.49
C GLN A 30 1.43 10.66 2.86
N PRO A 31 2.20 11.67 3.30
CA PRO A 31 1.91 12.62 4.38
C PRO A 31 1.04 13.82 3.97
N HIS A 32 0.81 14.00 2.67
CA HIS A 32 0.02 15.10 2.11
C HIS A 32 -0.91 14.58 1.02
N ASP A 33 -2.13 15.11 0.97
CA ASP A 33 -3.13 14.77 -0.03
C ASP A 33 -3.43 15.96 -0.95
N SER A 34 -3.12 15.81 -2.23
CA SER A 34 -3.29 16.88 -3.21
C SER A 34 -4.75 17.33 -3.41
N TYR A 35 -5.74 16.47 -3.11
CA TYR A 35 -7.16 16.86 -3.18
C TYR A 35 -7.54 17.68 -1.95
N LEU A 36 -7.06 17.29 -0.76
CA LEU A 36 -7.26 18.08 0.45
C LEU A 36 -6.69 19.49 0.29
N ASP A 37 -5.42 19.58 -0.12
CA ASP A 37 -4.72 20.86 -0.29
C ASP A 37 -5.44 21.76 -1.30
N HIS A 38 -5.85 21.18 -2.44
CA HIS A 38 -6.50 21.91 -3.52
C HIS A 38 -7.89 22.44 -3.14
N PHE A 39 -8.77 21.57 -2.64
CA PHE A 39 -10.14 21.95 -2.33
C PHE A 39 -10.25 22.81 -1.07
N SER A 40 -9.34 22.67 -0.11
CA SER A 40 -9.29 23.54 1.07
C SER A 40 -8.87 24.97 0.72
N ALA A 41 -8.06 25.14 -0.33
CA ALA A 41 -7.64 26.46 -0.82
C ALA A 41 -8.66 27.13 -1.76
N LEU A 42 -9.67 26.39 -2.23
CA LEU A 42 -10.60 26.86 -3.26
C LEU A 42 -11.76 27.69 -2.66
N GLN A 43 -11.91 28.93 -3.11
CA GLN A 43 -13.02 29.80 -2.75
C GLN A 43 -14.15 29.70 -3.78
N LEU A 44 -15.40 29.54 -3.31
CA LEU A 44 -16.56 29.55 -4.18
C LEU A 44 -17.03 30.98 -4.44
N PRO A 45 -17.43 31.31 -5.68
CA PRO A 45 -18.09 32.57 -5.99
C PRO A 45 -19.34 32.76 -5.13
N LYS A 46 -19.66 34.00 -4.76
CA LYS A 46 -20.93 34.33 -4.09
C LYS A 46 -22.03 34.42 -5.15
N THR A 47 -23.16 33.72 -4.97
CA THR A 47 -24.39 33.99 -5.73
C THR A 47 -24.74 35.48 -5.64
N PRO A 48 -25.01 36.19 -6.76
CA PRO A 48 -25.61 37.51 -6.70
C PRO A 48 -27.04 37.37 -6.16
N GLY A 49 -27.28 37.81 -4.92
CA GLY A 49 -28.61 37.84 -4.34
C GLY A 49 -29.55 38.70 -5.19
N HIS A 50 -30.78 38.22 -5.39
CA HIS A 50 -31.90 38.96 -5.95
C HIS A 50 -32.00 40.36 -5.32
N PRO A 51 -32.08 41.46 -6.11
CA PRO A 51 -32.38 42.76 -5.54
C PRO A 51 -33.83 42.74 -5.07
N SER A 52 -34.04 42.67 -3.76
CA SER A 52 -35.31 43.02 -3.15
C SER A 52 -35.53 44.52 -3.37
N HIS A 53 -36.38 44.87 -4.32
CA HIS A 53 -36.89 46.22 -4.47
C HIS A 53 -37.67 46.62 -3.22
N ALA A 54 -37.02 47.32 -2.31
CA ALA A 54 -37.66 48.17 -1.33
C ALA A 54 -37.05 49.56 -1.44
N HIS A 55 -37.77 50.46 -2.12
CA HIS A 55 -37.64 51.89 -1.90
C HIS A 55 -37.86 52.18 -0.41
N THR A 56 -36.98 52.94 0.24
CA THR A 56 -37.19 54.37 0.61
C THR A 56 -35.93 54.87 1.33
N GLN A 57 -35.58 56.13 1.07
CA GLN A 57 -34.52 56.90 1.74
C GLN A 57 -34.80 57.03 3.23
N ASP A 58 -33.77 56.87 4.07
CA ASP A 58 -33.37 57.90 5.04
C ASP A 58 -32.04 57.56 5.73
N ALA A 59 -31.27 58.61 5.99
CA ALA A 59 -29.93 58.56 6.57
C ALA A 59 -29.97 58.54 8.11
N SER A 60 -29.15 57.70 8.75
CA SER A 60 -28.29 58.07 9.91
C SER A 60 -27.61 56.85 10.56
N PHE A 61 -26.34 57.06 10.92
CA PHE A 61 -25.47 56.36 11.89
C PHE A 61 -26.05 55.18 12.70
N SER A 62 -25.38 54.01 12.67
CA SER A 62 -24.60 53.46 13.81
C SER A 62 -24.14 52.00 13.61
N SER A 63 -22.91 51.78 14.09
CA SER A 63 -22.28 50.53 14.58
C SER A 63 -22.09 49.35 13.64
N ASP A 64 -20.82 49.19 13.23
CA ASP A 64 -20.17 47.97 12.79
C ASP A 64 -20.59 46.75 13.62
N THR A 65 -21.44 45.91 13.03
CA THR A 65 -21.45 44.48 13.32
C THR A 65 -20.97 43.79 12.05
N ALA A 66 -19.65 43.63 11.94
CA ALA A 66 -19.02 42.85 10.88
C ALA A 66 -19.43 41.37 11.03
N ALA A 67 -20.63 41.03 10.57
CA ALA A 67 -20.98 39.66 10.24
C ALA A 67 -20.05 39.23 9.11
N SER A 68 -19.02 38.46 9.46
CA SER A 68 -18.03 37.92 8.53
C SER A 68 -18.74 37.23 7.36
N SER A 69 -18.76 37.90 6.20
CA SER A 69 -19.35 37.38 4.97
C SER A 69 -18.41 36.36 4.34
N ALA A 70 -18.18 35.25 5.05
CA ALA A 70 -17.35 34.16 4.59
C ALA A 70 -17.87 33.70 3.21
N THR A 71 -17.00 33.78 2.19
CA THR A 71 -17.25 33.16 0.89
C THR A 71 -17.44 31.67 1.13
N PRO A 72 -18.46 31.03 0.50
CA PRO A 72 -18.60 29.60 0.63
C PRO A 72 -17.31 28.91 0.16
N SER A 73 -16.92 27.85 0.84
CA SER A 73 -15.73 27.05 0.51
C SER A 73 -16.11 25.58 0.49
N PHE A 74 -15.29 24.73 -0.13
CA PHE A 74 -15.44 23.29 0.06
C PHE A 74 -14.91 22.88 1.43
N HIS A 75 -15.48 21.80 1.97
CA HIS A 75 -14.96 21.12 3.15
C HIS A 75 -14.71 19.64 2.81
N PRO A 76 -13.46 19.27 2.46
CA PRO A 76 -13.12 17.91 2.07
C PRO A 76 -13.26 16.91 3.23
N LEU A 77 -13.91 15.78 2.97
CA LEU A 77 -14.10 14.67 3.89
C LEU A 77 -13.70 13.37 3.19
N PHE A 78 -12.71 12.66 3.73
CA PHE A 78 -12.29 11.36 3.17
C PHE A 78 -13.20 10.25 3.68
N VAL A 79 -13.73 9.45 2.76
CA VAL A 79 -14.49 8.24 3.08
C VAL A 79 -13.78 7.07 2.40
N PRO A 80 -13.03 6.26 3.16
CA PRO A 80 -12.32 5.11 2.59
C PRO A 80 -13.29 4.12 1.98
N VAL A 81 -13.02 3.72 0.74
CA VAL A 81 -13.83 2.74 -0.01
C VAL A 81 -13.17 1.38 -0.06
N LEU A 82 -11.84 1.39 -0.07
CA LEU A 82 -11.02 0.20 -0.21
C LEU A 82 -10.28 -0.07 1.08
N GLU A 83 -10.18 -1.34 1.42
CA GLU A 83 -9.34 -1.83 2.50
C GLU A 83 -8.43 -2.95 2.01
N HIS A 84 -7.35 -3.16 2.74
CA HIS A 84 -6.29 -4.07 2.33
C HIS A 84 -6.03 -5.04 3.46
N HIS A 85 -6.27 -6.32 3.16
CA HIS A 85 -6.10 -7.39 4.11
C HIS A 85 -4.86 -8.20 3.76
N PRO A 86 -3.98 -8.48 4.73
CA PRO A 86 -2.89 -9.42 4.50
C PRO A 86 -3.45 -10.80 4.16
N ASN A 87 -2.88 -11.47 3.15
CA ASN A 87 -3.19 -12.86 2.88
C ASN A 87 -2.44 -13.76 3.88
N ILE A 88 -3.02 -13.95 5.05
CA ILE A 88 -2.38 -14.62 6.19
C ILE A 88 -1.82 -16.00 5.81
N ARG A 89 -2.59 -16.80 5.06
CA ARG A 89 -2.16 -18.14 4.63
C ARG A 89 -0.85 -18.10 3.84
N ASN A 90 -0.72 -17.16 2.90
CA ASN A 90 0.48 -17.04 2.08
C ASN A 90 1.65 -16.40 2.86
N LEU A 91 1.36 -15.50 3.79
CA LEU A 91 2.36 -14.94 4.70
C LEU A 91 2.94 -15.99 5.65
N ASP A 92 2.11 -16.88 6.19
CA ASP A 92 2.56 -17.99 7.03
C ASP A 92 3.43 -18.97 6.22
N TRP A 93 3.03 -19.28 4.97
CA TRP A 93 3.86 -20.08 4.06
C TRP A 93 5.22 -19.42 3.78
N LEU A 94 5.26 -18.10 3.56
CA LEU A 94 6.50 -17.35 3.37
C LEU A 94 7.39 -17.39 4.62
N GLN A 95 6.78 -17.28 5.80
CA GLN A 95 7.47 -17.35 7.07
C GLN A 95 8.16 -18.71 7.25
N ASP A 96 7.46 -19.81 6.96
CA ASP A 96 8.00 -21.16 7.08
C ASP A 96 9.18 -21.39 6.12
N ARG A 97 9.08 -20.91 4.87
CA ARG A 97 10.17 -21.01 3.88
C ARG A 97 11.38 -20.16 4.23
N LEU A 98 11.17 -18.97 4.80
CA LEU A 98 12.27 -18.12 5.24
C LEU A 98 12.96 -18.72 6.48
N ARG A 99 12.19 -19.30 7.42
CA ARG A 99 12.70 -19.98 8.62
C ARG A 99 13.50 -21.24 8.29
N SER A 100 13.02 -22.05 7.35
CA SER A 100 13.69 -23.28 6.90
C SER A 100 14.83 -23.03 5.90
N GLU A 101 15.13 -21.78 5.58
CA GLU A 101 16.12 -21.35 4.56
C GLU A 101 15.83 -21.80 3.12
N GLU A 102 14.73 -22.51 2.90
CA GLU A 102 14.32 -23.00 1.59
C GLU A 102 14.00 -21.85 0.62
N LEU A 103 13.63 -20.67 1.14
CA LEU A 103 13.40 -19.48 0.31
C LEU A 103 14.62 -19.15 -0.57
N GLY A 104 15.81 -19.09 0.02
CA GLY A 104 17.05 -18.79 -0.70
C GLY A 104 17.58 -19.97 -1.53
N GLN A 105 17.18 -21.19 -1.18
CA GLN A 105 17.51 -22.39 -1.97
C GLN A 105 16.67 -22.46 -3.26
N LYS A 106 15.37 -22.15 -3.17
CA LYS A 106 14.44 -22.21 -4.30
C LYS A 106 14.52 -20.97 -5.20
N TYR A 107 14.58 -19.78 -4.60
CA TYR A 107 14.54 -18.52 -5.32
C TYR A 107 15.90 -17.83 -5.30
N GLY A 108 16.22 -17.14 -6.40
CA GLY A 108 17.45 -16.34 -6.47
C GLY A 108 17.20 -14.84 -6.38
N GLY A 109 15.99 -14.42 -6.00
CA GLY A 109 15.60 -13.03 -5.83
C GLY A 109 14.09 -12.87 -5.64
N MET A 110 13.67 -11.66 -5.29
CA MET A 110 12.26 -11.30 -5.10
C MET A 110 11.87 -10.05 -5.88
N ILE A 111 10.59 -9.90 -6.20
CA ILE A 111 10.02 -8.78 -6.94
C ILE A 111 8.91 -8.13 -6.11
N PHE A 112 8.88 -6.78 -6.09
CA PHE A 112 7.91 -5.96 -5.38
C PHE A 112 7.44 -4.78 -6.24
N THR A 113 6.15 -4.71 -6.53
CA THR A 113 5.56 -3.60 -7.32
C THR A 113 4.66 -2.69 -6.48
N SER A 114 4.50 -3.00 -5.20
CA SER A 114 3.57 -2.31 -4.29
C SER A 114 4.20 -2.17 -2.90
N GLN A 115 4.05 -0.98 -2.31
CA GLN A 115 4.44 -0.74 -0.92
C GLN A 115 3.74 -1.71 0.03
N ARG A 116 2.49 -2.10 -0.24
CA ARG A 116 1.74 -3.04 0.62
C ARG A 116 2.31 -4.45 0.61
N ALA A 117 2.87 -4.88 -0.51
CA ALA A 117 3.60 -6.15 -0.56
C ALA A 117 4.86 -6.08 0.33
N VAL A 118 5.51 -4.91 0.40
CA VAL A 118 6.66 -4.69 1.30
C VAL A 118 6.23 -4.68 2.76
N GLU A 119 5.09 -4.06 3.09
CA GLU A 119 4.52 -4.05 4.45
C GLU A 119 4.16 -5.47 4.90
N ALA A 120 3.49 -6.24 4.05
CA ALA A 120 3.14 -7.63 4.31
C ALA A 120 4.39 -8.52 4.49
N TRP A 121 5.42 -8.31 3.66
CA TRP A 121 6.72 -8.98 3.81
C TRP A 121 7.47 -8.57 5.07
N THR A 122 7.41 -7.29 5.44
CA THR A 122 8.03 -6.76 6.67
C THR A 122 7.47 -7.46 7.90
N GLU A 123 6.15 -7.70 7.92
CA GLU A 123 5.50 -8.45 8.98
C GLU A 123 6.04 -9.89 9.10
N VAL A 124 6.21 -10.58 7.96
CA VAL A 124 6.81 -11.93 7.93
C VAL A 124 8.22 -11.91 8.54
N VAL A 125 9.07 -10.98 8.11
CA VAL A 125 10.45 -10.88 8.60
C VAL A 125 10.50 -10.49 10.09
N LYS A 126 9.58 -9.64 10.56
CA LYS A 126 9.52 -9.22 11.98
C LYS A 126 8.99 -10.33 12.90
N ARG A 127 8.02 -11.13 12.46
CA ARG A 127 7.49 -12.28 13.23
C ARG A 127 8.54 -13.32 13.58
N MET A 128 9.64 -13.38 12.83
CA MET A 128 10.76 -14.29 13.12
C MET A 128 11.48 -13.99 14.44
N LYS A 129 11.32 -12.79 15.00
CA LYS A 129 11.93 -12.39 16.28
C LYS A 129 11.12 -12.81 17.50
N GLY A 130 9.81 -13.02 17.36
CA GLY A 130 8.87 -13.13 18.49
C GLY A 130 8.65 -14.52 19.08
N GLN A 131 9.20 -15.59 18.50
CA GLN A 131 8.94 -16.97 18.96
C GLN A 131 10.06 -17.58 19.83
N SER A 132 11.10 -16.83 20.16
CA SER A 132 12.17 -17.30 21.05
C SER A 132 11.94 -16.98 22.55
N GLU A 133 10.86 -16.28 22.92
CA GLU A 133 10.61 -15.84 24.32
C GLU A 133 9.25 -16.26 24.93
N THR A 134 8.57 -17.27 24.39
CA THR A 134 7.32 -17.79 25.00
C THR A 134 7.36 -19.30 25.19
N SER A 135 8.21 -19.75 26.11
CA SER A 135 8.09 -21.05 26.78
C SER A 135 8.84 -20.99 28.10
N GLU A 136 8.20 -20.45 29.13
CA GLU A 136 8.38 -20.85 30.54
C GLU A 136 7.44 -20.01 31.42
N VAL A 137 6.22 -20.52 31.63
CA VAL A 137 5.51 -20.34 32.90
C VAL A 137 4.82 -21.66 33.24
N ASP A 138 5.46 -22.37 34.17
CA ASP A 138 4.95 -23.19 35.26
C ASP A 138 3.80 -24.19 35.04
N THR A 139 4.15 -25.46 35.28
CA THR A 139 3.39 -26.31 36.21
C THR A 139 4.31 -27.11 37.13
N ASP A 140 4.22 -26.77 38.42
CA ASP A 140 4.24 -27.61 39.62
C ASP A 140 5.55 -28.16 40.28
N THR A 141 5.94 -27.45 41.36
CA THR A 141 5.77 -27.85 42.78
C THR A 141 6.58 -29.02 43.41
N PHE A 142 7.51 -28.62 44.30
CA PHE A 142 7.96 -29.23 45.59
C PHE A 142 8.70 -30.58 45.64
N SER A 143 10.00 -30.55 46.03
CA SER A 143 10.48 -31.10 47.31
C SER A 143 11.96 -30.84 47.63
N LYS A 144 12.21 -30.73 48.95
CA LYS A 144 13.43 -30.38 49.71
C LYS A 144 14.56 -31.42 49.76
N HIS A 145 15.82 -30.97 49.80
CA HIS A 145 16.91 -31.30 50.77
C HIS A 145 18.23 -30.70 50.25
N VAL A 146 18.94 -29.75 50.89
CA VAL A 146 19.72 -29.74 52.15
C VAL A 146 21.12 -30.42 52.06
N THR A 147 22.14 -29.58 52.33
CA THR A 147 23.53 -29.80 52.82
C THR A 147 24.66 -30.33 51.94
N GLY A 148 25.74 -29.54 51.85
CA GLY A 148 27.01 -29.96 52.48
C GLY A 148 28.35 -29.80 51.71
N VAL A 149 29.21 -28.92 52.24
CA VAL A 149 30.68 -29.07 52.46
C VAL A 149 31.71 -28.70 51.35
N SER A 150 32.27 -27.50 51.50
CA SER A 150 33.69 -27.06 51.62
C SER A 150 34.91 -27.80 51.01
N ARG A 151 35.65 -27.04 50.15
CA ARG A 151 37.11 -26.69 50.14
C ARG A 151 38.20 -27.78 49.88
N PRO A 152 39.47 -27.43 49.52
CA PRO A 152 40.14 -26.11 49.44
C PRO A 152 41.01 -25.82 48.18
N ILE A 153 41.52 -24.58 48.21
CA ILE A 153 42.47 -23.83 47.39
C ILE A 153 43.93 -24.35 47.53
N GLN A 154 44.76 -24.23 46.48
CA GLN A 154 46.16 -23.87 46.65
C GLN A 154 46.73 -23.07 45.46
N ASP A 155 47.39 -21.98 45.81
CA ASP A 155 47.97 -20.91 44.99
C ASP A 155 49.30 -21.31 44.32
N HIS A 156 49.64 -20.75 43.15
CA HIS A 156 50.65 -19.68 42.99
C HIS A 156 51.07 -19.40 41.51
N GLU A 157 51.34 -18.12 41.24
CA GLU A 157 52.22 -17.50 40.22
C GLU A 157 51.66 -17.04 38.84
N THR A 158 51.63 -15.71 38.71
CA THR A 158 51.54 -14.86 37.49
C THR A 158 52.94 -14.35 37.07
N PRO A 159 53.15 -13.62 35.95
CA PRO A 159 52.42 -13.54 34.67
C PRO A 159 53.37 -13.60 33.43
N THR A 160 52.87 -13.96 32.24
CA THR A 160 53.41 -13.40 30.98
C THR A 160 52.41 -13.50 29.83
N LYS A 161 52.32 -12.40 29.07
CA LYS A 161 51.43 -12.17 27.93
C LYS A 161 51.80 -13.07 26.74
N SER A 162 50.81 -13.72 26.13
CA SER A 162 50.66 -13.81 24.66
C SER A 162 49.35 -14.50 24.28
N HIS A 163 48.70 -13.95 23.25
CA HIS A 163 47.43 -14.37 22.67
C HIS A 163 47.37 -15.86 22.29
N PRO A 164 46.23 -16.55 22.47
CA PRO A 164 45.91 -17.73 21.69
C PRO A 164 44.91 -17.36 20.58
N THR A 165 45.36 -17.57 19.34
CA THR A 165 44.52 -17.73 18.16
C THR A 165 43.68 -19.00 18.35
N THR A 166 42.40 -18.86 18.67
CA THR A 166 41.45 -19.97 18.60
C THR A 166 40.92 -20.05 17.18
N THR A 167 41.53 -20.95 16.41
CA THR A 167 40.95 -21.53 15.19
C THR A 167 39.61 -22.16 15.57
N GLN A 168 38.51 -21.44 15.33
CA GLN A 168 37.19 -22.07 15.33
C GLN A 168 37.09 -22.93 14.07
N GLN A 169 37.13 -24.23 14.29
CA GLN A 169 36.73 -25.26 13.36
C GLN A 169 35.27 -25.00 12.95
N LEU A 170 35.09 -24.30 11.83
CA LEU A 170 33.81 -24.29 11.12
C LEU A 170 33.65 -25.68 10.51
N SER A 171 32.59 -26.38 10.89
CA SER A 171 32.12 -27.58 10.21
C SER A 171 31.66 -27.19 8.79
N PHE A 172 32.52 -27.44 7.80
CA PHE A 172 32.31 -27.15 6.37
C PHE A 172 31.51 -28.25 5.65
N ASP A 173 30.37 -28.67 6.19
CA ASP A 173 29.61 -29.80 5.63
C ASP A 173 28.40 -29.39 4.76
N ASP A 174 28.15 -28.08 4.53
CA ASP A 174 27.14 -27.64 3.56
C ASP A 174 27.73 -26.91 2.33
N PRO A 175 27.97 -27.63 1.23
CA PRO A 175 28.44 -27.06 -0.03
C PRO A 175 27.36 -26.31 -0.83
N GLN A 176 26.12 -26.14 -0.33
CA GLN A 176 25.17 -25.18 -0.91
C GLN A 176 25.39 -23.76 -0.37
N GLY A 177 25.65 -23.61 0.93
CA GLY A 177 25.93 -22.31 1.57
C GLY A 177 27.14 -21.58 1.00
N LEU A 178 28.15 -22.32 0.51
CA LEU A 178 29.36 -21.75 -0.12
C LEU A 178 29.10 -21.15 -1.51
N VAL A 179 28.13 -21.68 -2.28
CA VAL A 179 27.83 -21.22 -3.65
C VAL A 179 26.95 -19.97 -3.62
N ASP A 180 25.93 -19.97 -2.76
CA ASP A 180 25.02 -18.84 -2.63
C ASP A 180 25.61 -17.73 -1.75
N GLY A 181 26.54 -18.03 -0.85
CA GLY A 181 27.16 -17.05 0.05
C GLY A 181 27.91 -15.91 -0.65
N ASP A 182 28.43 -16.12 -1.85
CA ASP A 182 29.17 -15.10 -2.61
C ASP A 182 28.27 -14.18 -3.47
N PHE A 183 26.97 -14.46 -3.55
CA PHE A 183 26.05 -13.73 -4.42
C PHE A 183 24.97 -12.99 -3.61
N VAL A 184 24.71 -11.75 -4.02
CA VAL A 184 23.66 -10.90 -3.45
C VAL A 184 22.28 -11.45 -3.83
N PHE A 185 21.32 -11.38 -2.91
CA PHE A 185 19.91 -11.71 -3.20
C PHE A 185 19.14 -10.45 -3.63
N PRO A 186 18.85 -10.25 -4.93
CA PRO A 186 18.20 -9.04 -5.41
C PRO A 186 16.73 -8.96 -4.99
N LEU A 187 16.35 -7.80 -4.45
CA LEU A 187 14.97 -7.36 -4.22
C LEU A 187 14.64 -6.29 -5.27
N TYR A 188 13.98 -6.69 -6.34
CA TYR A 188 13.59 -5.81 -7.43
C TYR A 188 12.34 -5.02 -7.07
N SER A 189 12.38 -3.69 -7.21
CA SER A 189 11.28 -2.81 -6.82
C SER A 189 10.87 -1.82 -7.91
N VAL A 190 9.57 -1.51 -7.97
CA VAL A 190 9.05 -0.40 -8.80
C VAL A 190 8.85 0.84 -7.93
N GLY A 191 9.57 1.90 -8.30
CA GLY A 191 9.33 3.26 -7.84
C GLY A 191 9.88 3.62 -6.45
N PRO A 192 10.00 4.92 -6.13
CA PRO A 192 10.74 5.37 -4.94
C PRO A 192 10.09 4.95 -3.61
N ALA A 193 8.76 4.87 -3.52
CA ALA A 193 8.07 4.51 -2.28
C ALA A 193 8.37 3.05 -1.87
N THR A 194 8.21 2.11 -2.80
CA THR A 194 8.50 0.69 -2.61
C THR A 194 9.98 0.47 -2.27
N SER A 195 10.89 1.10 -3.02
CA SER A 195 12.34 0.99 -2.79
C SER A 195 12.77 1.52 -1.43
N ARG A 196 12.21 2.66 -0.99
CA ARG A 196 12.49 3.22 0.35
C ARG A 196 12.04 2.25 1.44
N ALA A 197 10.82 1.72 1.36
CA ALA A 197 10.31 0.77 2.34
C ALA A 197 11.19 -0.49 2.44
N LEU A 198 11.64 -1.05 1.31
CA LEU A 198 12.54 -2.21 1.30
C LEU A 198 13.92 -1.88 1.88
N ASN A 199 14.50 -0.74 1.52
CA ASN A 199 15.80 -0.33 2.07
C ASN A 199 15.73 -0.13 3.58
N THR A 200 14.64 0.47 4.09
CA THR A 200 14.40 0.60 5.53
C THR A 200 14.37 -0.77 6.20
N LEU A 201 13.63 -1.73 5.64
CA LEU A 201 13.60 -3.11 6.15
C LEU A 201 14.99 -3.75 6.17
N VAL A 202 15.74 -3.65 5.06
CA VAL A 202 17.08 -4.26 4.95
C VAL A 202 18.03 -3.67 6.00
N VAL A 203 18.04 -2.35 6.17
CA VAL A 203 18.89 -1.67 7.16
C VAL A 203 18.45 -2.01 8.59
N GLU A 204 17.14 -1.99 8.87
CA GLU A 204 16.59 -2.29 10.19
C GLU A 204 16.94 -3.72 10.64
N ILE A 205 16.74 -4.71 9.76
CA ILE A 205 16.95 -6.11 10.12
C ILE A 205 18.43 -6.47 10.16
N SER A 206 19.22 -6.04 9.17
CA SER A 206 20.66 -6.34 9.12
C SER A 206 21.43 -5.68 10.26
N GLY A 207 20.99 -4.49 10.71
CA GLY A 207 21.59 -3.80 11.84
C GLY A 207 21.24 -4.40 13.21
N GLN A 208 20.05 -5.00 13.34
CA GLN A 208 19.57 -5.59 14.61
C GLN A 208 20.00 -7.04 14.79
N ASP A 209 19.92 -7.86 13.74
CA ASP A 209 20.27 -9.29 13.80
C ASP A 209 20.96 -9.73 12.49
N PRO A 210 22.30 -9.66 12.43
CA PRO A 210 23.07 -10.14 11.28
C PRO A 210 22.92 -11.65 11.03
N SER A 211 22.49 -12.40 12.05
CA SER A 211 22.26 -13.85 11.98
C SER A 211 20.80 -14.21 11.70
N SER A 212 19.94 -13.23 11.37
CA SER A 212 18.57 -13.57 10.95
C SER A 212 18.60 -14.31 9.60
N PRO A 213 17.66 -15.23 9.33
CA PRO A 213 17.59 -15.90 8.03
C PRO A 213 17.42 -14.93 6.86
N PHE A 214 16.76 -13.78 7.09
CA PHE A 214 16.66 -12.71 6.09
C PHE A 214 18.01 -12.02 5.83
N SER A 215 18.78 -11.72 6.88
CA SER A 215 20.13 -11.14 6.77
C SER A 215 21.10 -12.08 6.05
N ARG A 216 20.96 -13.40 6.25
CA ARG A 216 21.76 -14.43 5.55
C ARG A 216 21.59 -14.42 4.04
N LEU A 217 20.44 -13.99 3.52
CA LEU A 217 20.22 -13.83 2.08
C LEU A 217 21.08 -12.70 1.48
N ARG A 218 21.62 -11.78 2.29
CA ARG A 218 22.33 -10.58 1.82
C ARG A 218 21.49 -9.78 0.80
N PRO A 219 20.29 -9.33 1.20
CA PRO A 219 19.37 -8.67 0.29
C PRO A 219 19.92 -7.33 -0.23
N SER A 220 19.66 -7.02 -1.50
CA SER A 220 19.96 -5.70 -2.08
C SER A 220 18.79 -5.20 -2.93
N VAL A 221 18.38 -3.96 -2.68
CA VAL A 221 17.24 -3.34 -3.36
C VAL A 221 17.69 -2.74 -4.70
N LEU A 222 17.00 -3.11 -5.78
CA LEU A 222 17.37 -2.73 -7.15
C LEU A 222 16.12 -2.32 -7.95
N GLY A 223 16.32 -1.57 -9.03
CA GLY A 223 15.25 -1.25 -9.99
C GLY A 223 14.43 0.00 -9.70
N GLU A 224 14.76 0.79 -8.66
CA GLU A 224 14.03 2.03 -8.31
C GLU A 224 13.80 2.97 -9.50
N HIS A 225 14.82 3.11 -10.37
CA HIS A 225 14.83 4.00 -11.53
C HIS A 225 13.90 3.57 -12.68
N THR A 226 13.33 2.36 -12.63
CA THR A 226 12.55 1.77 -13.74
C THR A 226 11.17 2.41 -13.90
N GLY A 227 10.58 2.90 -12.80
CA GLY A 227 9.32 3.64 -12.76
C GLY A 227 8.04 2.83 -13.03
N ASN A 228 8.11 1.73 -13.77
CA ASN A 228 6.97 0.84 -14.04
C ASN A 228 7.40 -0.63 -14.22
N GLY A 229 6.43 -1.54 -14.18
CA GLY A 229 6.68 -2.99 -14.28
C GLY A 229 7.29 -3.44 -15.61
N ALA A 230 6.98 -2.79 -16.74
CA ALA A 230 7.53 -3.18 -18.04
C ALA A 230 9.04 -2.90 -18.11
N ASN A 231 9.46 -1.70 -17.67
CA ASN A 231 10.87 -1.34 -17.57
C ASN A 231 11.59 -2.19 -16.53
N LEU A 232 10.93 -2.50 -15.40
CA LEU A 232 11.51 -3.38 -14.38
C LEU A 232 11.77 -4.78 -14.94
N ALA A 233 10.85 -5.33 -15.73
CA ALA A 233 11.04 -6.64 -16.34
C ALA A 233 12.26 -6.68 -17.28
N GLN A 234 12.45 -5.64 -18.10
CA GLN A 234 13.64 -5.52 -18.96
C GLN A 234 14.93 -5.40 -18.14
N TYR A 235 14.89 -4.62 -17.05
CA TYR A 235 16.01 -4.51 -16.13
C TYR A 235 16.34 -5.86 -15.47
N ILE A 236 15.33 -6.61 -15.03
CA ILE A 236 15.49 -7.95 -14.44
C ILE A 236 16.10 -8.92 -15.45
N LEU A 237 15.61 -8.96 -16.70
CA LEU A 237 16.17 -9.83 -17.75
C LEU A 237 17.68 -9.59 -17.91
N SER A 238 18.09 -8.32 -18.04
CA SER A 238 19.51 -7.98 -18.20
C SER A 238 20.34 -8.32 -16.95
N HIS A 239 19.90 -7.84 -15.79
CA HIS A 239 20.65 -7.96 -14.54
C HIS A 239 20.73 -9.41 -14.04
N TYR A 240 19.60 -10.12 -14.00
CA TYR A 240 19.55 -11.47 -13.44
C TYR A 240 20.25 -12.50 -14.33
N ASN A 241 20.16 -12.36 -15.66
CA ASN A 241 20.93 -13.18 -16.58
C ASN A 241 22.44 -12.93 -16.42
N SER A 242 22.86 -11.67 -16.25
CA SER A 242 24.27 -11.34 -15.97
C SER A 242 24.77 -11.97 -14.66
N LEU A 243 23.96 -11.92 -13.60
CA LEU A 243 24.28 -12.60 -12.33
C LEU A 243 24.43 -14.11 -12.50
N HIS A 244 23.52 -14.73 -13.25
CA HIS A 244 23.56 -16.16 -13.53
C HIS A 244 24.78 -16.55 -14.39
N SER A 245 25.09 -15.79 -15.44
CA SER A 245 26.30 -15.99 -16.25
C SER A 245 27.58 -15.87 -15.42
N ARG A 246 27.63 -14.90 -14.49
CA ARG A 246 28.75 -14.77 -13.56
C ARG A 246 28.86 -15.99 -12.64
N ARG A 247 27.74 -16.52 -12.14
CA ARG A 247 27.71 -17.75 -11.33
C ARG A 247 28.28 -18.93 -12.12
N LEU A 248 27.81 -19.16 -13.35
CA LEU A 248 28.33 -20.22 -14.21
C LEU A 248 29.84 -20.05 -14.45
N TYR A 249 30.28 -18.84 -14.75
CA TYR A 249 31.70 -18.58 -14.96
C TYR A 249 32.55 -18.89 -13.72
N THR A 250 32.11 -18.45 -12.53
CA THR A 250 32.85 -18.65 -11.28
C THR A 250 33.00 -20.12 -10.90
N PHE A 251 31.98 -20.94 -11.11
CA PHE A 251 31.94 -22.32 -10.59
C PHE A 251 32.19 -23.41 -11.65
N TYR A 252 32.09 -23.07 -12.93
CA TYR A 252 32.25 -24.02 -14.03
C TYR A 252 33.34 -23.58 -15.03
N ASP A 253 33.22 -22.40 -15.66
CA ASP A 253 34.08 -22.03 -16.81
C ASP A 253 35.47 -21.46 -16.44
N ALA A 254 35.70 -20.97 -15.22
CA ALA A 254 36.94 -20.28 -14.86
C ALA A 254 38.20 -21.17 -15.06
N PRO A 255 39.18 -20.74 -15.88
CA PRO A 255 40.44 -21.47 -16.06
C PRO A 255 41.30 -21.40 -14.79
N ARG A 256 41.97 -22.51 -14.44
CA ARG A 256 42.88 -22.58 -13.28
C ARG A 256 44.33 -22.76 -13.71
N LEU A 257 45.22 -21.95 -13.12
CA LEU A 257 46.66 -22.23 -12.99
C LEU A 257 46.87 -23.22 -11.82
N PRO A 258 47.96 -24.00 -11.78
CA PRO A 258 48.05 -25.23 -10.98
C PRO A 258 47.89 -25.13 -9.45
N ILE A 259 47.83 -23.95 -8.80
CA ILE A 259 47.88 -23.89 -7.31
C ILE A 259 46.92 -22.84 -6.68
N THR A 260 46.16 -22.03 -7.41
CA THR A 260 45.17 -21.12 -6.78
C THR A 260 44.04 -20.73 -7.75
N PRO A 261 42.75 -20.83 -7.39
CA PRO A 261 41.69 -20.26 -8.20
C PRO A 261 41.85 -18.73 -8.26
N LEU A 262 41.87 -18.16 -9.47
CA LEU A 262 41.98 -16.70 -9.66
C LEU A 262 40.70 -15.97 -9.18
N ILE A 263 39.55 -16.66 -9.23
CA ILE A 263 38.21 -16.21 -8.84
C ILE A 263 37.41 -17.45 -8.36
N GLY A 264 36.67 -17.35 -7.25
CA GLY A 264 35.81 -18.41 -6.67
C GLY A 264 36.20 -18.81 -5.23
N PRO A 265 35.36 -19.59 -4.52
CA PRO A 265 35.61 -19.90 -3.11
C PRO A 265 36.89 -20.71 -2.90
N PRO A 266 37.56 -20.52 -1.74
CA PRO A 266 38.88 -21.10 -1.46
C PRO A 266 38.90 -22.63 -1.48
N GLY A 267 37.74 -23.28 -1.30
CA GLY A 267 37.59 -24.74 -1.33
C GLY A 267 37.70 -25.38 -2.73
N GLY A 268 37.64 -24.60 -3.81
CA GLY A 268 37.93 -25.09 -5.16
C GLY A 268 36.89 -26.07 -5.75
N GLU A 269 35.71 -26.23 -5.16
CA GLU A 269 34.64 -27.09 -5.70
C GLU A 269 34.28 -26.68 -7.14
N ARG A 270 34.21 -27.66 -8.03
CA ARG A 270 33.66 -27.52 -9.39
C ARG A 270 32.38 -28.33 -9.46
N PHE A 271 31.37 -27.77 -10.09
CA PHE A 271 30.14 -28.47 -10.40
C PHE A 271 30.11 -28.81 -11.88
N ASP A 272 29.48 -29.92 -12.22
CA ASP A 272 29.19 -30.23 -13.62
C ASP A 272 28.24 -29.18 -14.20
N LYS A 273 28.29 -28.97 -15.51
CA LYS A 273 27.43 -28.00 -16.22
C LYS A 273 25.94 -28.18 -15.91
N GLU A 274 25.53 -29.42 -15.66
CA GLU A 274 24.14 -29.81 -15.42
C GLU A 274 23.76 -29.88 -13.92
N ASP A 275 24.67 -29.50 -13.03
CA ASP A 275 24.43 -29.53 -11.59
C ASP A 275 23.24 -28.64 -11.21
N LYS A 276 22.37 -29.18 -10.36
CA LYS A 276 21.17 -28.48 -9.88
C LYS A 276 21.52 -27.16 -9.19
N LYS A 277 22.69 -27.05 -8.55
CA LYS A 277 23.17 -25.83 -7.88
C LYS A 277 23.51 -24.70 -8.85
N LEU A 278 23.88 -25.05 -10.09
CA LEU A 278 24.19 -24.10 -11.15
C LEU A 278 22.98 -23.73 -12.00
N ARG A 279 21.82 -24.36 -11.81
CA ARG A 279 20.60 -24.00 -12.54
C ARG A 279 20.12 -22.61 -12.14
N LYS A 280 19.55 -21.89 -13.11
CA LYS A 280 18.95 -20.58 -12.86
C LYS A 280 17.75 -20.76 -11.92
N LYS A 281 17.78 -20.09 -10.78
CA LYS A 281 16.69 -20.12 -9.80
C LYS A 281 15.53 -19.24 -10.31
N ALA A 282 14.32 -19.57 -9.87
CA ALA A 282 13.15 -18.74 -10.13
C ALA A 282 13.21 -17.44 -9.32
N LEU A 283 12.41 -16.45 -9.70
CA LEU A 283 12.14 -15.26 -8.90
C LEU A 283 10.79 -15.38 -8.22
N LEU A 284 10.72 -14.95 -6.97
CA LEU A 284 9.47 -14.90 -6.21
C LEU A 284 8.85 -13.51 -6.31
N PHE A 285 7.66 -13.39 -6.86
CA PHE A 285 6.96 -12.13 -7.01
C PHE A 285 5.86 -12.00 -5.95
N LEU A 286 6.04 -11.07 -5.00
CA LEU A 286 5.02 -10.74 -4.00
C LEU A 286 4.04 -9.72 -4.59
N VAL A 287 2.83 -10.18 -4.85
CA VAL A 287 1.78 -9.43 -5.55
C VAL A 287 0.59 -9.12 -4.62
N GLY A 288 -0.22 -8.15 -5.01
CA GLY A 288 -1.60 -8.06 -4.52
C GLY A 288 -2.51 -9.04 -5.28
N GLU A 289 -3.82 -8.81 -5.24
CA GLU A 289 -4.79 -9.56 -6.04
C GLU A 289 -4.30 -9.76 -7.48
N GLN A 290 -4.14 -11.03 -7.89
CA GLN A 290 -3.41 -11.39 -9.10
C GLN A 290 -4.12 -10.88 -10.36
N ARG A 291 -3.49 -9.95 -11.09
CA ARG A 291 -4.04 -9.38 -12.34
C ARG A 291 -2.95 -9.23 -13.39
N ARG A 292 -2.99 -10.06 -14.44
CA ARG A 292 -2.27 -9.96 -15.74
C ARG A 292 -1.03 -9.05 -15.72
N ASP A 293 -0.09 -9.30 -14.81
CA ASP A 293 1.07 -8.43 -14.65
C ASP A 293 2.01 -8.64 -15.86
N ILE A 294 2.62 -7.56 -16.32
CA ILE A 294 3.53 -7.59 -17.46
C ILE A 294 4.84 -8.28 -17.11
N ILE A 295 5.25 -8.29 -15.84
CA ILE A 295 6.53 -8.84 -15.38
C ILE A 295 6.62 -10.35 -15.64
N PRO A 296 5.74 -11.23 -15.09
CA PRO A 296 5.82 -12.67 -15.34
C PRO A 296 5.79 -13.00 -16.82
N ARG A 297 4.92 -12.33 -17.60
CA ARG A 297 4.81 -12.54 -19.05
C ARG A 297 6.11 -12.22 -19.78
N THR A 298 6.77 -11.13 -19.40
CA THR A 298 8.02 -10.68 -20.04
C THR A 298 9.21 -11.57 -19.64
N LEU A 299 9.27 -12.02 -18.39
CA LEU A 299 10.38 -12.82 -17.87
C LEU A 299 10.33 -14.29 -18.32
N THR A 300 9.14 -14.88 -18.31
CA THR A 300 8.93 -16.28 -18.76
C THR A 300 8.89 -16.38 -20.27
N ASP A 301 8.46 -15.31 -20.95
CA ASP A 301 8.33 -15.20 -22.40
C ASP A 301 7.63 -16.42 -23.02
N GLN A 302 6.35 -16.58 -22.68
CA GLN A 302 5.49 -17.64 -23.20
C GLN A 302 5.37 -17.62 -24.74
N GLU A 303 5.64 -16.47 -25.37
CA GLU A 303 5.64 -16.29 -26.83
C GLU A 303 6.93 -16.80 -27.50
N GLY A 304 7.97 -17.12 -26.73
CA GLY A 304 9.17 -17.81 -27.20
C GLY A 304 10.16 -16.96 -28.00
N LYS A 305 10.18 -15.64 -27.79
CA LYS A 305 11.13 -14.69 -28.39
C LYS A 305 12.52 -14.73 -27.76
N LEU A 306 12.63 -15.08 -26.49
CA LEU A 306 13.86 -15.23 -25.71
C LEU A 306 14.41 -16.64 -25.83
N ALA A 307 15.74 -16.74 -25.84
CA ALA A 307 16.42 -18.03 -25.80
C ALA A 307 16.10 -18.75 -24.47
N PRO A 308 16.07 -20.09 -24.43
CA PRO A 308 15.72 -20.83 -23.21
C PRO A 308 16.56 -20.47 -21.97
N ASN A 309 17.84 -20.14 -22.18
CA ASN A 309 18.77 -19.73 -21.13
C ASN A 309 18.63 -18.26 -20.71
N GLU A 310 17.82 -17.46 -21.39
CA GLU A 310 17.53 -16.06 -21.04
C GLU A 310 16.20 -15.91 -20.27
N ARG A 311 15.30 -16.89 -20.41
CA ARG A 311 14.02 -16.93 -19.68
C ARG A 311 14.26 -17.07 -18.18
N ILE A 312 13.35 -16.50 -17.40
CA ILE A 312 13.39 -16.49 -15.94
C ILE A 312 12.00 -16.91 -15.45
N ASP A 313 11.95 -18.03 -14.74
CA ASP A 313 10.72 -18.51 -14.11
C ASP A 313 10.32 -17.57 -12.97
N VAL A 314 9.02 -17.33 -12.82
CA VAL A 314 8.44 -16.44 -11.81
C VAL A 314 7.32 -17.16 -11.09
N ASP A 315 7.46 -17.32 -9.78
CA ASP A 315 6.38 -17.79 -8.91
C ASP A 315 5.70 -16.57 -8.27
N GLU A 316 4.41 -16.39 -8.56
CA GLU A 316 3.61 -15.30 -8.00
C GLU A 316 2.95 -15.75 -6.69
N VAL A 317 3.06 -14.91 -5.65
CA VAL A 317 2.40 -15.12 -4.36
C VAL A 317 1.64 -13.87 -3.96
N GLU A 318 0.33 -14.01 -3.87
CA GLU A 318 -0.55 -12.96 -3.37
C GLU A 318 -0.36 -12.78 -1.86
N VAL A 319 0.14 -11.62 -1.44
CA VAL A 319 0.44 -11.31 -0.04
C VAL A 319 -0.56 -10.34 0.59
N TYR A 320 -1.38 -9.67 -0.22
CA TYR A 320 -2.51 -8.89 0.25
C TYR A 320 -3.66 -8.92 -0.75
N VAL A 321 -4.88 -8.82 -0.24
CA VAL A 321 -6.09 -8.67 -1.02
C VAL A 321 -6.62 -7.26 -0.84
N THR A 322 -7.09 -6.66 -1.93
CA THR A 322 -7.81 -5.37 -1.88
C THR A 322 -9.30 -5.67 -1.95
N GLY A 323 -10.01 -5.33 -0.89
CA GLY A 323 -11.47 -5.46 -0.82
C GLY A 323 -12.14 -4.08 -0.84
N ILE A 324 -13.45 -4.09 -1.10
CA ILE A 324 -14.29 -2.96 -0.71
C ILE A 324 -14.46 -3.03 0.80
N MET A 325 -14.31 -1.90 1.49
CA MET A 325 -14.51 -1.80 2.93
C MET A 325 -15.95 -2.16 3.29
N GLU A 326 -16.13 -3.16 4.14
CA GLU A 326 -17.47 -3.66 4.49
C GLU A 326 -18.35 -2.57 5.12
N SER A 327 -17.76 -1.70 5.94
CA SER A 327 -18.47 -0.59 6.60
C SER A 327 -18.78 0.59 5.68
N PHE A 328 -18.21 0.63 4.45
CA PHE A 328 -18.26 1.82 3.59
C PHE A 328 -19.67 2.34 3.36
N GLN A 329 -20.63 1.45 3.07
CA GLN A 329 -22.02 1.84 2.79
C GLN A 329 -22.64 2.55 4.00
N ASP A 330 -22.49 1.96 5.18
CA ASP A 330 -23.08 2.46 6.42
C ASP A 330 -22.39 3.74 6.91
N ASP A 331 -21.06 3.79 6.80
CA ASP A 331 -20.27 4.97 7.11
C ASP A 331 -20.67 6.13 6.21
N PHE A 332 -20.71 5.91 4.89
CA PHE A 332 -21.09 6.95 3.94
C PHE A 332 -22.55 7.40 4.12
N SER A 333 -23.48 6.47 4.35
CA SER A 333 -24.88 6.80 4.66
C SER A 333 -24.97 7.67 5.91
N SER A 334 -24.22 7.33 6.96
CA SER A 334 -24.18 8.09 8.21
C SER A 334 -23.67 9.52 7.99
N HIS A 335 -22.63 9.71 7.18
CA HIS A 335 -22.13 11.04 6.83
C HIS A 335 -23.15 11.87 6.05
N ILE A 336 -23.83 11.27 5.07
CA ILE A 336 -24.89 11.94 4.30
C ILE A 336 -26.06 12.35 5.19
N ASP A 337 -26.47 11.47 6.12
CA ASP A 337 -27.56 11.75 7.05
C ASP A 337 -27.18 12.87 8.04
N GLN A 338 -25.94 12.89 8.54
CA GLN A 338 -25.43 13.97 9.39
C GLN A 338 -25.44 15.32 8.66
N VAL A 339 -24.96 15.38 7.42
CA VAL A 339 -24.98 16.58 6.58
C VAL A 339 -26.42 17.06 6.35
N ARG A 340 -27.34 16.13 6.05
CA ARG A 340 -28.76 16.44 5.87
C ARG A 340 -29.40 16.99 7.15
N GLN A 341 -29.11 16.40 8.30
CA GLN A 341 -29.64 16.84 9.60
C GLN A 341 -29.09 18.19 10.04
N ALA A 342 -27.84 18.49 9.69
CA ALA A 342 -27.20 19.79 9.93
C ALA A 342 -27.76 20.92 9.05
N GLY A 343 -28.64 20.62 8.09
CA GLY A 343 -29.33 21.62 7.27
C GLY A 343 -28.59 22.05 6.00
N HIS A 344 -27.56 21.30 5.59
CA HIS A 344 -26.87 21.53 4.33
C HIS A 344 -27.82 21.29 3.15
N SER A 345 -27.78 22.19 2.15
CA SER A 345 -28.62 22.09 0.96
C SER A 345 -27.91 21.48 -0.25
N LEU A 346 -26.59 21.38 -0.19
CA LEU A 346 -25.72 20.87 -1.26
C LEU A 346 -24.60 20.03 -0.65
N ALA A 347 -24.28 18.90 -1.28
CA ALA A 347 -23.05 18.15 -1.04
C ALA A 347 -22.47 17.67 -2.39
N VAL A 348 -21.16 17.51 -2.44
CA VAL A 348 -20.45 16.97 -3.60
C VAL A 348 -19.79 15.66 -3.20
N VAL A 349 -19.88 14.65 -4.07
CA VAL A 349 -19.27 13.33 -3.89
C VAL A 349 -18.36 13.06 -5.08
N VAL A 350 -17.07 12.81 -4.81
CA VAL A 350 -16.06 12.50 -5.82
C VAL A 350 -15.71 11.02 -5.78
N VAL A 351 -15.95 10.32 -6.88
CA VAL A 351 -15.78 8.88 -7.03
C VAL A 351 -14.47 8.58 -7.78
N PHE A 352 -13.54 7.92 -7.11
CA PHE A 352 -12.18 7.67 -7.61
C PHE A 352 -12.02 6.36 -8.38
N SER A 353 -12.99 5.46 -8.29
CA SER A 353 -12.91 4.16 -8.96
C SER A 353 -14.29 3.49 -9.08
N PRO A 354 -14.47 2.51 -9.98
CA PRO A 354 -15.67 1.68 -10.04
C PRO A 354 -15.98 0.96 -8.71
N GLN A 355 -14.93 0.56 -7.98
CA GLN A 355 -15.08 -0.06 -6.68
C GLN A 355 -15.70 0.97 -5.72
N GLY A 356 -16.89 0.68 -5.21
CA GLY A 356 -17.68 1.56 -4.34
C GLY A 356 -18.88 2.25 -4.98
N CYS A 357 -19.03 2.22 -6.31
CA CYS A 357 -20.15 2.87 -7.01
C CYS A 357 -21.52 2.35 -6.52
N GLU A 358 -21.69 1.04 -6.44
CA GLU A 358 -22.94 0.40 -6.00
C GLU A 358 -23.30 0.80 -4.56
N ALA A 359 -22.37 0.61 -3.63
CA ALA A 359 -22.57 0.94 -2.22
C ALA A 359 -22.86 2.44 -2.01
N MET A 360 -22.17 3.33 -2.75
CA MET A 360 -22.46 4.76 -2.74
C MET A 360 -23.89 5.05 -3.24
N LEU A 361 -24.32 4.46 -4.36
CA LEU A 361 -25.66 4.65 -4.90
C LEU A 361 -26.76 4.08 -3.99
N ARG A 362 -26.51 2.95 -3.31
CA ARG A 362 -27.41 2.39 -2.29
C ARG A 362 -27.53 3.32 -1.08
N ALA A 363 -26.41 3.83 -0.55
CA ALA A 363 -26.41 4.80 0.55
C ALA A 363 -27.18 6.08 0.21
N LEU A 364 -27.12 6.54 -1.04
CA LEU A 364 -27.90 7.68 -1.54
C LEU A 364 -29.36 7.33 -1.88
N ARG A 365 -29.75 6.05 -1.81
CA ARG A 365 -31.07 5.51 -2.20
C ARG A 365 -31.40 5.77 -3.68
N TYR A 366 -30.37 5.89 -4.52
CA TYR A 366 -30.50 6.10 -5.96
C TYR A 366 -30.68 4.80 -6.72
N ILE A 367 -30.25 3.67 -6.14
CA ILE A 367 -30.59 2.32 -6.60
C ILE A 367 -31.28 1.54 -5.48
N ASN A 368 -32.06 0.53 -5.85
CA ASN A 368 -32.65 -0.43 -4.93
C ASN A 368 -31.70 -1.62 -4.67
N GLU A 369 -32.17 -2.61 -3.90
CA GLU A 369 -31.40 -3.82 -3.59
C GLU A 369 -30.99 -4.59 -4.86
N GLU A 370 -31.86 -4.61 -5.87
CA GLU A 370 -31.61 -5.25 -7.17
C GLU A 370 -30.68 -4.44 -8.10
N GLY A 371 -30.17 -3.29 -7.67
CA GLY A 371 -29.25 -2.45 -8.46
C GLY A 371 -29.92 -1.55 -9.51
N HIS A 372 -31.25 -1.47 -9.51
CA HIS A 372 -32.01 -0.64 -10.46
C HIS A 372 -32.24 0.77 -9.92
N LEU A 373 -32.20 1.77 -10.81
CA LEU A 373 -32.48 3.17 -10.45
C LEU A 373 -33.86 3.38 -9.85
N THR A 374 -33.90 4.03 -8.69
CA THR A 374 -35.11 4.50 -8.02
C THR A 374 -35.66 5.78 -8.67
N ALA A 375 -36.87 6.18 -8.29
CA ALA A 375 -37.43 7.47 -8.70
C ALA A 375 -36.56 8.66 -8.25
N LEU A 376 -35.92 8.56 -7.08
CA LEU A 376 -34.99 9.57 -6.58
C LEU A 376 -33.76 9.68 -7.49
N GLY A 377 -33.18 8.55 -7.90
CA GLY A 377 -32.02 8.53 -8.80
C GLY A 377 -32.32 9.08 -10.20
N LYS A 378 -33.53 8.81 -10.74
CA LYS A 378 -33.97 9.32 -12.05
C LYS A 378 -34.35 10.80 -12.03
N GLY A 379 -34.96 11.26 -10.94
CA GLY A 379 -35.57 12.59 -10.82
C GLY A 379 -34.70 13.65 -10.16
N ARG A 380 -33.41 13.41 -9.92
CA ARG A 380 -32.52 14.28 -9.11
C ARG A 380 -32.56 15.77 -9.50
N TRP A 381 -32.72 16.04 -10.79
CA TRP A 381 -32.74 17.40 -11.34
C TRP A 381 -34.08 17.81 -11.97
N GLN A 382 -35.14 17.01 -11.82
CA GLN A 382 -36.44 17.24 -12.50
C GLN A 382 -37.40 18.15 -11.72
N ASN A 383 -37.16 18.41 -10.42
CA ASN A 383 -38.04 19.18 -9.52
C ASN A 383 -37.40 20.44 -8.91
N THR A 384 -36.41 21.07 -9.56
CA THR A 384 -35.75 22.28 -9.02
C THR A 384 -36.55 23.58 -9.18
N SER A 385 -37.84 23.53 -9.55
CA SER A 385 -38.70 24.70 -9.43
C SER A 385 -39.07 24.96 -7.97
N PRO A 386 -38.90 26.19 -7.45
CA PRO A 386 -39.31 26.56 -6.10
C PRO A 386 -40.83 26.69 -6.05
N SER A 387 -41.53 25.54 -6.03
CA SER A 387 -42.95 25.52 -5.74
C SER A 387 -43.13 25.75 -4.24
N MET A 388 -43.41 27.00 -3.89
CA MET A 388 -44.02 27.40 -2.63
C MET A 388 -45.17 26.44 -2.28
N SER A 389 -45.23 26.00 -1.02
CA SER A 389 -46.27 25.16 -0.38
C SER A 389 -46.00 23.66 -0.31
N GLY A 390 -45.14 23.30 0.63
CA GLY A 390 -45.21 22.05 1.39
C GLY A 390 -44.82 22.38 2.83
N SER A 391 -45.69 22.09 3.79
CA SER A 391 -45.69 22.57 5.17
C SER A 391 -44.61 22.00 6.10
N ASP A 392 -43.44 21.61 5.57
CA ASP A 392 -42.25 21.24 6.34
C ASP A 392 -41.01 21.82 5.63
N GLY A 393 -40.58 23.02 6.03
CA GLY A 393 -39.56 23.84 5.38
C GLY A 393 -38.12 23.32 5.40
N LYS A 394 -37.88 21.99 5.35
CA LYS A 394 -36.54 21.42 5.22
C LYS A 394 -36.15 21.36 3.74
N ARG A 395 -35.20 22.21 3.35
CA ARG A 395 -34.58 22.20 2.00
C ARG A 395 -33.95 20.83 1.74
N GLN A 396 -34.33 20.18 0.64
CA GLN A 396 -33.81 18.86 0.28
C GLN A 396 -32.32 18.97 -0.07
N LEU A 397 -31.49 18.09 0.52
CA LEU A 397 -30.06 18.00 0.20
C LEU A 397 -29.89 17.53 -1.25
N SER A 398 -29.28 18.39 -2.08
CA SER A 398 -28.85 18.05 -3.43
C SER A 398 -27.46 17.44 -3.41
N VAL A 399 -27.27 16.29 -4.03
CA VAL A 399 -25.98 15.59 -4.07
C VAL A 399 -25.46 15.54 -5.51
N VAL A 400 -24.32 16.17 -5.73
CA VAL A 400 -23.60 16.16 -7.02
C VAL A 400 -22.58 15.03 -7.01
N ILE A 401 -22.61 14.16 -8.02
CA ILE A 401 -21.69 13.03 -8.18
C ILE A 401 -20.71 13.32 -9.31
N ALA A 402 -19.44 13.48 -8.95
CA ALA A 402 -18.34 13.67 -9.87
C ALA A 402 -17.48 12.41 -9.94
N THR A 403 -17.16 11.95 -11.14
CA THR A 403 -16.22 10.83 -11.35
C THR A 403 -14.84 11.33 -11.74
N ILE A 404 -13.80 10.65 -11.27
CA ILE A 404 -12.41 10.99 -11.58
C ILE A 404 -12.03 10.83 -13.07
N GLY A 405 -12.82 10.09 -13.83
CA GLY A 405 -12.59 9.90 -15.26
C GLY A 405 -13.57 8.92 -15.92
N PRO A 406 -13.39 8.68 -17.24
CA PRO A 406 -14.34 7.94 -18.07
C PRO A 406 -14.64 6.52 -17.58
N THR A 407 -13.64 5.76 -17.13
CA THR A 407 -13.83 4.39 -16.67
C THR A 407 -14.87 4.29 -15.55
N THR A 408 -14.82 5.21 -14.58
CA THR A 408 -15.77 5.23 -13.45
C THR A 408 -17.15 5.72 -13.89
N ARG A 409 -17.20 6.74 -14.77
CA ARG A 409 -18.45 7.22 -15.36
C ARG A 409 -19.18 6.12 -16.13
N ASP A 410 -18.46 5.45 -17.04
CA ASP A 410 -19.02 4.43 -17.91
C ASP A 410 -19.50 3.24 -17.07
N HIS A 411 -18.77 2.87 -16.01
CA HIS A 411 -19.24 1.87 -15.07
C HIS A 411 -20.58 2.24 -14.39
N LEU A 412 -20.74 3.48 -13.90
CA LEU A 412 -22.00 3.95 -13.33
C LEU A 412 -23.16 3.85 -14.33
N LYS A 413 -22.90 4.20 -15.59
CA LYS A 413 -23.89 4.17 -16.65
C LYS A 413 -24.24 2.75 -17.09
N ASP A 414 -23.24 1.92 -17.33
CA ASP A 414 -23.42 0.59 -17.91
C ASP A 414 -23.99 -0.40 -16.91
N GLN A 415 -23.59 -0.33 -15.63
CA GLN A 415 -24.05 -1.26 -14.60
C GLN A 415 -25.36 -0.84 -13.94
N PHE A 416 -25.54 0.47 -13.71
CA PHE A 416 -26.67 0.97 -12.92
C PHE A 416 -27.60 1.88 -13.72
N GLY A 417 -27.29 2.21 -14.97
CA GLY A 417 -28.03 3.20 -15.74
C GLY A 417 -27.84 4.64 -15.23
N PHE A 418 -26.94 4.86 -14.27
CA PHE A 418 -26.78 6.14 -13.57
C PHE A 418 -25.87 7.10 -14.34
N ASP A 419 -26.38 8.27 -14.70
CA ASP A 419 -25.57 9.35 -15.28
C ASP A 419 -24.93 10.19 -14.16
N ALA A 420 -23.59 10.13 -14.09
CA ALA A 420 -22.82 11.03 -13.24
C ALA A 420 -22.99 12.49 -13.68
N ASP A 421 -23.00 13.41 -12.72
CA ASP A 421 -23.17 14.84 -13.00
C ASP A 421 -21.94 15.44 -13.66
N VAL A 422 -20.76 14.95 -13.26
CA VAL A 422 -19.47 15.41 -13.74
C VAL A 422 -18.57 14.24 -14.06
N CYS A 423 -17.89 14.31 -15.20
CA CYS A 423 -16.74 13.46 -15.52
C CYS A 423 -15.52 14.34 -15.69
N ALA A 424 -14.55 14.22 -14.79
CA ALA A 424 -13.33 15.02 -14.86
C ALA A 424 -12.58 14.75 -16.16
N SER A 425 -12.08 15.82 -16.80
CA SER A 425 -11.31 15.73 -18.05
C SER A 425 -9.90 15.18 -17.81
N LYS A 426 -9.37 15.37 -16.60
CA LYS A 426 -8.09 14.86 -16.13
C LYS A 426 -8.28 14.29 -14.73
N PRO A 427 -7.62 13.17 -14.39
CA PRO A 427 -7.70 12.57 -13.06
C PRO A 427 -6.81 13.31 -12.06
N THR A 428 -7.02 14.62 -11.92
CA THR A 428 -6.25 15.52 -11.06
C THR A 428 -7.20 16.37 -10.20
N PRO A 429 -6.74 16.92 -9.05
CA PRO A 429 -7.56 17.80 -8.22
C PRO A 429 -8.19 18.95 -9.00
N GLN A 430 -7.38 19.61 -9.85
CA GLN A 430 -7.85 20.68 -10.74
C GLN A 430 -8.92 20.19 -11.73
N GLY A 431 -8.69 19.04 -12.38
CA GLY A 431 -9.63 18.51 -13.37
C GLY A 431 -10.99 18.17 -12.76
N VAL A 432 -11.00 17.70 -11.51
CA VAL A 432 -12.23 17.47 -10.74
C VAL A 432 -12.88 18.80 -10.35
N SER A 433 -12.13 19.75 -9.78
CA SER A 433 -12.70 21.03 -9.35
C SER A 433 -13.29 21.83 -10.51
N ASP A 434 -12.63 21.85 -11.67
CA ASP A 434 -13.12 22.55 -12.86
C ASP A 434 -14.47 22.01 -13.32
N GLY A 435 -14.59 20.68 -13.36
CA GLY A 435 -15.85 20.02 -13.72
C GLY A 435 -16.96 20.25 -12.70
N VAL A 436 -16.64 20.18 -11.41
CA VAL A 436 -17.59 20.44 -10.32
C VAL A 436 -18.08 21.89 -10.37
N LEU A 437 -17.17 22.87 -10.43
CA LEU A 437 -17.54 24.29 -10.48
C LEU A 437 -18.39 24.61 -11.72
N ALA A 438 -18.02 24.10 -12.89
CA ALA A 438 -18.80 24.30 -14.11
C ALA A 438 -20.24 23.77 -13.97
N PHE A 439 -20.40 22.57 -13.40
CA PHE A 439 -21.72 21.99 -13.18
C PHE A 439 -22.54 22.76 -12.14
N LEU A 440 -21.92 23.15 -11.01
CA LEU A 440 -22.59 23.93 -9.97
C LEU A 440 -23.10 25.27 -10.50
N HIS A 441 -22.32 25.95 -11.35
CA HIS A 441 -22.76 27.16 -12.04
C HIS A 441 -23.89 26.91 -13.04
N GLU A 442 -23.79 25.87 -13.88
CA GLU A 442 -24.83 25.51 -14.85
C GLU A 442 -26.19 25.25 -14.16
N LYS A 443 -26.17 24.64 -12.98
CA LYS A 443 -27.37 24.34 -12.19
C LYS A 443 -27.79 25.44 -11.21
N ASN A 444 -27.12 26.58 -11.18
CA ASN A 444 -27.35 27.68 -10.23
C ASN A 444 -27.33 27.22 -8.75
N LEU A 445 -26.39 26.34 -8.43
CA LEU A 445 -26.20 25.81 -7.07
C LEU A 445 -25.19 26.61 -6.24
N ILE A 446 -24.39 27.47 -6.90
CA ILE A 446 -23.44 28.43 -6.32
C ILE A 446 -23.40 29.74 -7.10
#